data_AF-A0A9V1FDW1-F1
#
_entry.id   AF-A0A9V1FDW1-F1
#
_cell.length_a   1.000
_cell.length_b   1.000
_cell.length_c   1.000
_cell.angle_alpha   90.00
_cell.angle_beta   90.00
_cell.angle_gamma   90.00
#
_symmetry.space_group_name_H-M   'P 1'
#
loop_
_entity.id
_entity.type
_entity.pdbx_description
1 polymer ?
#
loop_
_entity_poly.entity_id
_entity_poly.type
_entity_poly.pdbx_seq_one_letter_code
_entity_poly.pdbx_strand_id
1 'polypeptide(L)'
;MEDRKESELKSFCSRNILIILGFSSIMAVIALIAVGLTQNKPLPENVKYGIVLDAGSSHTSLYIYKWPAEKENDTGVVHQIEECKLKGPGISRYAQRLNEIDAYLTECMERASQVIPKSQHQGTPVYLGATAGMRLLRMENEQLADKVLSVVTKSLNNYHFDFHGARIITGQEEGAYGWITINYLLGKFTQKLSWLNLKPNGGNSQGTYGALDLGGASTQITFVPQNERIESPSNALHFRLYGKDYSVYTHSFLCYGKDQALRQKLAKDIQGTNGILRDPCFHPGYEIVMNVSELYSGPCTKKFEMTLPFDQFQIQGTGNYQQCHESILELFNTSYCPYSHCSFNGIFLPPLHGDFGAFSAYYYVMEFLNFTSEETPTQEKVIDSMEKFCSQPWKELKTYFGDVKEKYLSEYCFSGAYILSLLLNGYHFTADSWKNIHFMGKIHSSSVGWTLGYMLNLTNMIPAEEPLSTPLSHSTYVFLMVLFSLILVAVAIIGLFIFHKPSYFWKDMV
;
A
#
# COMPACT_ATOMS: atom_id res chain seq x y z
N MET A 1 -6.07 50.74 73.67
CA MET A 1 -5.32 51.19 72.46
C MET A 1 -4.83 49.99 71.64
N GLU A 2 -4.60 48.84 72.26
CA GLU A 2 -4.30 47.55 71.58
C GLU A 2 -5.45 47.01 70.71
N ASP A 3 -6.70 47.00 71.19
CA ASP A 3 -7.85 46.49 70.40
C ASP A 3 -8.05 47.18 69.04
N ARG A 4 -7.74 48.48 68.97
CA ARG A 4 -7.85 49.26 67.73
C ARG A 4 -6.75 48.90 66.73
N LYS A 5 -5.53 48.68 67.22
CA LYS A 5 -4.39 48.21 66.40
C LYS A 5 -4.61 46.80 65.88
N GLU A 6 -5.20 45.92 66.69
CA GLU A 6 -5.48 44.52 66.31
C GLU A 6 -6.59 44.44 65.25
N SER A 7 -7.64 45.26 65.39
CA SER A 7 -8.70 45.41 64.39
C SER A 7 -8.18 45.95 63.04
N GLU A 8 -7.31 46.96 63.07
CA GLU A 8 -6.67 47.51 61.87
C GLU A 8 -5.73 46.50 61.20
N LEU A 9 -4.99 45.70 61.99
CA LEU A 9 -4.11 44.64 61.47
C LEU A 9 -4.90 43.51 60.80
N LYS A 10 -6.00 43.04 61.42
CA LYS A 10 -6.88 42.00 60.85
C LYS A 10 -7.53 42.48 59.55
N SER A 11 -8.00 43.73 59.51
CA SER A 11 -8.58 44.37 58.31
C SER A 11 -7.54 44.53 57.18
N PHE A 12 -6.32 44.97 57.53
CA PHE A 12 -5.22 45.10 56.57
C PHE A 12 -4.84 43.75 55.96
N CYS A 13 -4.77 42.72 56.79
CA CYS A 13 -4.35 41.39 56.37
C CYS A 13 -5.46 40.68 55.56
N SER A 14 -6.74 40.80 55.95
CA SER A 14 -7.86 40.31 55.13
C SER A 14 -7.94 41.00 53.77
N ARG A 15 -7.63 42.30 53.71
CA ARG A 15 -7.61 43.08 52.45
C ARG A 15 -6.50 42.61 51.52
N ASN A 16 -5.30 42.38 52.06
CA ASN A 16 -4.16 41.87 51.27
C ASN A 16 -4.39 40.43 50.79
N ILE A 17 -4.99 39.57 51.61
CA ILE A 17 -5.38 38.21 51.22
C ILE A 17 -6.42 38.23 50.11
N LEU A 18 -7.43 39.11 50.17
CA LEU A 18 -8.40 39.28 49.08
C LEU A 18 -7.73 39.76 47.78
N ILE A 19 -6.74 40.65 47.86
CA ILE A 19 -5.97 41.11 46.69
C ILE A 19 -5.18 39.95 46.08
N ILE A 20 -4.53 39.12 46.90
CA ILE A 20 -3.78 37.93 46.44
C ILE A 20 -4.72 36.90 45.80
N LEU A 21 -5.88 36.64 46.42
CA LEU A 21 -6.91 35.74 45.88
C LEU A 21 -7.47 36.27 44.56
N GLY A 22 -7.72 37.58 44.46
CA GLY A 22 -8.14 38.23 43.23
C GLY A 22 -7.11 38.07 42.10
N PHE A 23 -5.83 38.31 42.39
CA PHE A 23 -4.75 38.13 41.41
C PHE A 23 -4.61 36.65 40.99
N SER A 24 -4.69 35.71 41.95
CA SER A 24 -4.67 34.27 41.67
C SER A 24 -5.85 33.82 40.81
N SER A 25 -7.05 34.38 41.04
CA SER A 25 -8.23 34.09 40.21
C SER A 25 -8.04 34.60 38.79
N ILE A 26 -7.49 35.79 38.60
CA ILE A 26 -7.22 36.36 37.28
C ILE A 26 -6.19 35.49 36.53
N MET A 27 -5.11 35.08 37.19
CA MET A 27 -4.09 34.21 36.60
C MET A 27 -4.64 32.82 36.22
N ALA A 28 -5.50 32.23 37.06
CA ALA A 28 -6.14 30.95 36.75
C ALA A 28 -7.12 31.05 35.56
N VAL A 29 -7.87 32.16 35.44
CA VAL A 29 -8.73 32.43 34.28
C VAL A 29 -7.89 32.63 33.01
N ILE A 30 -6.79 33.40 33.09
CA ILE A 30 -5.87 33.58 31.95
C ILE A 30 -5.27 32.23 31.54
N ALA A 31 -4.87 31.38 32.49
CA ALA A 31 -4.36 30.03 32.19
C ALA A 31 -5.42 29.13 31.54
N LEU A 32 -6.67 29.13 32.03
CA LEU A 32 -7.78 28.39 31.41
C LEU A 32 -8.10 28.88 30.00
N ILE A 33 -8.12 30.20 29.79
CA ILE A 33 -8.35 30.80 28.47
C ILE A 33 -7.17 30.47 27.55
N ALA A 34 -5.93 30.57 28.03
CA ALA A 34 -4.74 30.23 27.24
C ALA A 34 -4.77 28.75 26.83
N VAL A 35 -4.97 27.83 27.78
CA VAL A 35 -5.08 26.38 27.53
C VAL A 35 -6.25 26.09 26.58
N GLY A 36 -7.42 26.67 26.82
CA GLY A 36 -8.60 26.51 25.98
C GLY A 36 -8.42 27.04 24.56
N LEU A 37 -7.81 28.22 24.39
CA LEU A 37 -7.53 28.81 23.08
C LEU A 37 -6.40 28.10 22.34
N THR A 38 -5.39 27.58 23.05
CA THR A 38 -4.34 26.77 22.43
C THR A 38 -4.86 25.40 21.97
N GLN A 39 -5.86 24.84 22.66
CA GLN A 39 -6.43 23.53 22.34
C GLN A 39 -7.56 23.62 21.29
N ASN A 40 -8.40 24.66 21.37
CA ASN A 40 -9.58 24.85 20.53
C ASN A 40 -9.38 25.87 19.41
N LYS A 41 -8.13 26.21 19.05
CA LYS A 41 -7.90 26.89 17.77
C LYS A 41 -8.44 25.95 16.69
N PRO A 42 -9.49 26.34 15.93
CA PRO A 42 -9.87 25.56 14.76
C PRO A 42 -8.69 25.65 13.81
N LEU A 43 -7.94 24.56 13.71
CA LEU A 43 -7.00 24.39 12.63
C LEU A 43 -7.84 24.49 11.35
N PRO A 44 -7.54 25.40 10.42
CA PRO A 44 -8.19 25.36 9.12
C PRO A 44 -7.99 23.94 8.59
N GLU A 45 -9.03 23.29 8.08
CA GLU A 45 -8.87 22.06 7.28
C GLU A 45 -8.13 22.41 5.98
N ASN A 46 -6.86 22.78 6.09
CA ASN A 46 -5.94 22.84 4.99
C ASN A 46 -5.72 21.39 4.61
N VAL A 47 -6.46 20.90 3.63
CA VAL A 47 -6.30 19.56 3.07
C VAL A 47 -5.46 19.65 1.81
N LYS A 48 -4.63 18.65 1.59
CA LYS A 48 -3.88 18.46 0.35
C LYS A 48 -4.31 17.15 -0.32
N TYR A 49 -4.08 17.10 -1.63
CA TYR A 49 -4.43 15.99 -2.48
C TYR A 49 -3.22 15.59 -3.32
N GLY A 50 -3.21 14.37 -3.83
CA GLY A 50 -2.21 13.89 -4.77
C GLY A 50 -2.81 12.82 -5.68
N ILE A 51 -2.38 12.79 -6.93
CA ILE A 51 -2.83 11.82 -7.93
C ILE A 51 -1.66 10.94 -8.36
N VAL A 52 -1.85 9.63 -8.37
CA VAL A 52 -0.93 8.68 -9.01
C VAL A 52 -1.67 7.85 -10.04
N LEU A 53 -1.15 7.83 -11.26
CA LEU A 53 -1.55 6.90 -12.30
C LEU A 53 -0.60 5.71 -12.28
N ASP A 54 -1.12 4.53 -11.95
CA ASP A 54 -0.43 3.25 -12.10
C ASP A 54 -0.64 2.73 -13.51
N ALA A 55 0.36 2.90 -14.36
CA ALA A 55 0.36 2.41 -15.74
C ALA A 55 0.93 0.99 -15.82
N GLY A 56 0.11 0.05 -15.33
CA GLY A 56 0.37 -1.38 -15.37
C GLY A 56 0.35 -2.00 -16.78
N SER A 57 0.82 -3.24 -16.90
CA SER A 57 0.83 -3.96 -18.18
C SER A 57 -0.57 -4.28 -18.73
N SER A 58 -1.51 -4.68 -17.86
CA SER A 58 -2.84 -5.12 -18.27
C SER A 58 -3.87 -3.98 -18.26
N HIS A 59 -3.67 -2.94 -17.44
CA HIS A 59 -4.55 -1.78 -17.33
C HIS A 59 -3.81 -0.60 -16.69
N THR A 60 -4.40 0.60 -16.76
CA THR A 60 -3.99 1.77 -15.98
C THR A 60 -5.07 2.09 -14.95
N SER A 61 -4.68 2.46 -13.73
CA SER A 61 -5.59 2.96 -12.70
C SER A 61 -5.10 4.29 -12.14
N LEU A 62 -6.02 5.23 -11.94
CA LEU A 62 -5.78 6.53 -11.31
C LEU A 62 -6.24 6.45 -9.84
N TYR A 63 -5.37 6.84 -8.93
CA TYR A 63 -5.65 6.91 -7.49
C TYR A 63 -5.58 8.37 -7.03
N ILE A 64 -6.56 8.78 -6.23
CA ILE A 64 -6.56 10.09 -5.58
C ILE A 64 -6.38 9.87 -4.09
N TYR A 65 -5.35 10.52 -3.54
CA TYR A 65 -5.02 10.53 -2.13
C TYR A 65 -5.33 11.89 -1.51
N LYS A 66 -5.68 11.90 -0.22
CA LYS A 66 -6.01 13.07 0.59
C LYS A 66 -5.28 12.98 1.93
N TRP A 67 -4.76 14.09 2.43
CA TRP A 67 -4.16 14.18 3.76
C TRP A 67 -4.28 15.60 4.35
N PRO A 68 -4.21 15.75 5.69
CA PRO A 68 -4.10 17.07 6.33
C PRO A 68 -2.78 17.76 5.96
N ALA A 69 -2.83 19.05 5.58
CA ALA A 69 -1.64 19.85 5.28
C ALA A 69 -0.79 20.11 6.53
N GLU A 70 -1.47 20.21 7.68
CA GLU A 70 -0.82 20.24 8.98
C GLU A 70 -0.46 18.81 9.35
N LYS A 71 0.83 18.59 9.57
CA LYS A 71 1.35 17.26 9.85
C LYS A 71 1.02 16.90 11.29
N GLU A 72 0.09 15.98 11.53
CA GLU A 72 -0.01 15.33 12.84
C GLU A 72 1.28 14.54 13.07
N ASN A 73 2.12 14.98 14.01
CA ASN A 73 3.42 14.35 14.28
C ASN A 73 4.25 14.19 12.99
N ASP A 74 4.56 15.26 12.26
CA ASP A 74 5.36 15.27 11.00
C ASP A 74 4.97 14.27 9.89
N THR A 75 3.88 13.50 10.06
CA THR A 75 3.32 12.53 9.10
C THR A 75 1.82 12.66 9.02
N GLY A 76 1.32 13.24 7.92
CA GLY A 76 -0.11 13.14 7.62
C GLY A 76 -0.49 11.68 7.37
N VAL A 77 -1.60 11.22 7.95
CA VAL A 77 -2.22 9.97 7.53
C VAL A 77 -2.84 10.20 6.14
N VAL A 78 -2.29 9.52 5.14
CA VAL A 78 -2.70 9.61 3.75
C VAL A 78 -3.78 8.58 3.50
N HIS A 79 -4.92 9.05 3.03
CA HIS A 79 -6.07 8.22 2.72
C HIS A 79 -6.36 8.23 1.23
N GLN A 80 -6.65 7.07 0.66
CA GLN A 80 -7.24 6.99 -0.67
C GLN A 80 -8.69 7.45 -0.60
N ILE A 81 -9.10 8.34 -1.51
CA ILE A 81 -10.47 8.85 -1.58
C ILE A 81 -11.21 8.44 -2.85
N GLU A 82 -10.49 8.08 -3.91
CA GLU A 82 -11.08 7.66 -5.18
C GLU A 82 -10.09 6.75 -5.94
N GLU A 83 -10.64 5.80 -6.69
CA GLU A 83 -9.92 4.97 -7.65
C GLU A 83 -10.70 4.95 -8.97
N CYS A 84 -10.03 5.24 -10.08
CA CYS A 84 -10.61 5.19 -11.41
C CYS A 84 -9.79 4.30 -12.33
N LYS A 85 -10.37 3.17 -12.74
CA LYS A 85 -9.74 2.25 -13.69
C LYS A 85 -10.02 2.69 -15.13
N LEU A 86 -8.96 2.96 -15.89
CA LEU A 86 -9.08 3.40 -17.28
C LEU A 86 -9.58 2.25 -18.16
N LYS A 87 -10.43 2.57 -19.14
CA LYS A 87 -10.98 1.60 -20.09
C LYS A 87 -9.96 1.29 -21.18
N GLY A 88 -9.43 0.08 -21.16
CA GLY A 88 -8.49 -0.40 -22.18
C GLY A 88 -7.33 -1.17 -21.57
N PRO A 89 -6.34 -1.56 -22.40
CA PRO A 89 -5.11 -2.19 -21.93
C PRO A 89 -4.18 -1.18 -21.24
N GLY A 90 -3.02 -1.64 -20.78
CA GLY A 90 -1.93 -0.76 -20.35
C GLY A 90 -1.37 0.11 -21.47
N ILE A 91 -0.72 1.22 -21.10
CA ILE A 91 -0.24 2.24 -22.06
C ILE A 91 0.74 1.71 -23.11
N SER A 92 1.48 0.63 -22.83
CA SER A 92 2.41 0.03 -23.80
C SER A 92 1.72 -0.51 -25.05
N ARG A 93 0.42 -0.87 -24.96
CA ARG A 93 -0.38 -1.34 -26.11
C ARG A 93 -0.83 -0.21 -27.05
N TYR A 94 -0.56 1.05 -26.69
CA TYR A 94 -0.81 2.23 -27.52
C TYR A 94 0.41 2.65 -28.36
N ALA A 95 1.50 1.89 -28.30
CA ALA A 95 2.73 2.16 -29.05
C ALA A 95 2.51 2.46 -30.54
N GLN A 96 1.55 1.79 -31.19
CA GLN A 96 1.21 2.01 -32.61
C GLN A 96 -0.01 2.92 -32.83
N ARG A 97 -0.64 3.40 -31.75
CA ARG A 97 -1.91 4.15 -31.77
C ARG A 97 -1.85 5.32 -30.79
N LEU A 98 -0.77 6.09 -30.89
CA LEU A 98 -0.43 7.17 -29.94
C LEU A 98 -1.50 8.26 -29.86
N ASN A 99 -2.22 8.51 -30.96
CA ASN A 99 -3.32 9.47 -31.03
C ASN A 99 -4.53 9.09 -30.16
N GLU A 100 -4.65 7.85 -29.71
CA GLU A 100 -5.74 7.40 -28.82
C GLU A 100 -5.45 7.68 -27.33
N ILE A 101 -4.21 8.03 -26.96
CA ILE A 101 -3.80 8.19 -25.55
C ILE A 101 -4.56 9.34 -24.87
N ASP A 102 -4.79 10.45 -25.57
CA ASP A 102 -5.52 11.58 -24.99
C ASP A 102 -6.92 11.17 -24.56
N ALA A 103 -7.68 10.53 -25.47
CA ALA A 103 -9.02 10.03 -25.21
C ALA A 103 -9.04 8.92 -24.14
N TYR A 104 -7.99 8.09 -24.10
CA TYR A 104 -7.83 7.03 -23.10
C TYR A 104 -7.73 7.58 -21.66
N LEU A 105 -7.04 8.70 -21.46
CA LEU A 105 -6.84 9.32 -20.14
C LEU A 105 -8.02 10.19 -19.68
N THR A 106 -8.84 10.70 -20.62
CA THR A 106 -9.88 11.70 -20.36
C THR A 106 -10.84 11.34 -19.23
N GLU A 107 -11.48 10.17 -19.28
CA GLU A 107 -12.54 9.79 -18.34
C GLU A 107 -12.09 9.90 -16.88
N CYS A 108 -10.91 9.36 -16.55
CA CYS A 108 -10.40 9.37 -15.18
C CYS A 108 -9.80 10.71 -14.76
N MET A 109 -9.20 11.48 -15.67
CA MET A 109 -8.67 12.81 -15.35
C MET A 109 -9.78 13.86 -15.15
N GLU A 110 -10.87 13.76 -15.92
CA GLU A 110 -12.08 14.56 -15.68
C GLU A 110 -12.73 14.18 -14.36
N ARG A 111 -12.81 12.88 -14.03
CA ARG A 111 -13.28 12.41 -12.73
C ARG A 111 -12.46 13.01 -11.58
N ALA A 112 -11.13 13.04 -11.71
CA ALA A 112 -10.27 13.65 -10.70
C ALA A 112 -10.56 15.17 -10.53
N SER A 113 -10.83 15.87 -11.63
CA SER A 113 -11.20 17.29 -11.62
C SER A 113 -12.55 17.56 -10.95
N GLN A 114 -13.45 16.58 -10.94
CA GLN A 114 -14.75 16.64 -10.24
C GLN A 114 -14.62 16.32 -8.75
N VAL A 115 -13.75 15.37 -8.38
CA VAL A 115 -13.55 14.93 -6.99
C VAL A 115 -12.74 15.94 -6.18
N ILE A 116 -11.69 16.52 -6.76
CA ILE A 116 -10.82 17.47 -6.06
C ILE A 116 -11.42 18.89 -6.15
N PRO A 117 -11.50 19.65 -5.06
CA PRO A 117 -11.97 21.04 -5.10
C PRO A 117 -11.14 21.92 -6.05
N LYS A 118 -11.81 22.78 -6.84
CA LYS A 118 -11.16 23.65 -7.84
C LYS A 118 -10.01 24.49 -7.27
N SER A 119 -10.13 24.96 -6.03
CA SER A 119 -9.10 25.74 -5.34
C SER A 119 -7.82 24.95 -5.04
N GLN A 120 -7.88 23.62 -5.08
CA GLN A 120 -6.76 22.72 -4.79
C GLN A 120 -6.11 22.16 -6.07
N HIS A 121 -6.70 22.38 -7.25
CA HIS A 121 -6.22 21.78 -8.52
C HIS A 121 -4.75 22.13 -8.78
N GLN A 122 -4.39 23.42 -8.82
CA GLN A 122 -3.02 23.87 -9.09
C GLN A 122 -1.97 23.41 -8.07
N GLY A 123 -2.40 23.01 -6.86
CA GLY A 123 -1.50 22.53 -5.80
C GLY A 123 -1.51 21.02 -5.63
N THR A 124 -2.24 20.29 -6.47
CA THR A 124 -2.36 18.83 -6.40
C THR A 124 -1.36 18.19 -7.36
N PRO A 125 -0.30 17.52 -6.86
CA PRO A 125 0.67 16.85 -7.71
C PRO A 125 0.08 15.65 -8.43
N VAL A 126 0.47 15.46 -9.69
CA VAL A 126 0.11 14.31 -10.53
C VAL A 126 1.36 13.61 -11.00
N TYR A 127 1.41 12.30 -10.77
CA TYR A 127 2.48 11.45 -11.24
C TYR A 127 1.91 10.29 -12.06
N LEU A 128 2.66 9.85 -13.07
CA LEU A 128 2.43 8.55 -13.70
C LEU A 128 3.68 7.67 -13.55
N GLY A 129 3.50 6.50 -12.95
CA GLY A 129 4.52 5.46 -12.90
C GLY A 129 4.07 4.28 -13.76
N ALA A 130 4.85 3.96 -14.79
CA ALA A 130 4.65 2.79 -15.61
C ALA A 130 5.55 1.63 -15.15
N THR A 131 5.01 0.42 -15.16
CA THR A 131 5.67 -0.76 -14.60
C THR A 131 6.19 -1.71 -15.69
N ALA A 132 6.12 -3.02 -15.47
CA ALA A 132 6.70 -4.04 -16.34
C ALA A 132 6.23 -3.95 -17.80
N GLY A 133 5.00 -3.53 -18.08
CA GLY A 133 4.50 -3.40 -19.47
C GLY A 133 5.33 -2.44 -20.31
N MET A 134 5.72 -1.30 -19.73
CA MET A 134 6.60 -0.33 -20.38
C MET A 134 8.08 -0.71 -20.29
N ARG A 135 8.50 -1.46 -19.24
CA ARG A 135 9.84 -2.07 -19.21
C ARG A 135 10.05 -3.01 -20.41
N LEU A 136 9.06 -3.86 -20.71
CA LEU A 136 9.07 -4.75 -21.87
C LEU A 136 9.11 -3.97 -23.19
N LEU A 137 8.26 -2.95 -23.34
CA LEU A 137 8.27 -2.10 -24.54
C LEU A 137 9.63 -1.41 -24.74
N ARG A 138 10.24 -0.88 -23.66
CA ARG A 138 11.54 -0.23 -23.74
C ARG A 138 12.66 -1.20 -24.13
N MET A 139 12.61 -2.45 -23.67
CA MET A 139 13.55 -3.49 -24.09
C MET A 139 13.40 -3.85 -25.56
N GLU A 140 12.17 -3.80 -26.10
CA GLU A 140 11.89 -4.07 -27.50
C GLU A 140 12.26 -2.88 -28.41
N ASN A 141 11.85 -1.67 -28.01
CA ASN A 141 12.10 -0.44 -28.73
C ASN A 141 12.05 0.77 -27.77
N GLU A 142 13.21 1.24 -27.35
CA GLU A 142 13.36 2.37 -26.42
C GLU A 142 12.71 3.66 -26.94
N GLN A 143 12.95 4.00 -28.22
CA GLN A 143 12.38 5.19 -28.85
C GLN A 143 10.85 5.17 -28.86
N LEU A 144 10.26 3.99 -29.00
CA LEU A 144 8.80 3.82 -28.99
C LEU A 144 8.23 3.97 -27.58
N ALA A 145 8.91 3.43 -26.57
CA ALA A 145 8.56 3.65 -25.17
C ALA A 145 8.61 5.14 -24.81
N ASP A 146 9.66 5.85 -25.25
CA ASP A 146 9.81 7.29 -25.02
C ASP A 146 8.72 8.10 -25.72
N LYS A 147 8.32 7.72 -26.94
CA LYS A 147 7.19 8.34 -27.65
C LYS A 147 5.88 8.18 -26.89
N VAL A 148 5.60 6.99 -26.36
CA VAL A 148 4.40 6.75 -25.52
C VAL A 148 4.43 7.65 -24.28
N LEU A 149 5.54 7.68 -23.54
CA LEU A 149 5.69 8.55 -22.35
C LEU A 149 5.58 10.04 -22.70
N SER A 150 6.11 10.47 -23.84
CA SER A 150 6.04 11.85 -24.31
C SER A 150 4.59 12.28 -24.59
N VAL A 151 3.80 11.42 -25.25
CA VAL A 151 2.38 11.71 -25.50
C VAL A 151 1.57 11.71 -24.20
N VAL A 152 1.82 10.76 -23.30
CA VAL A 152 1.23 10.74 -21.95
C VAL A 152 1.55 12.03 -21.19
N THR A 153 2.83 12.45 -21.21
CA THR A 153 3.32 13.68 -20.57
C THR A 153 2.60 14.90 -21.14
N LYS A 154 2.48 14.99 -22.48
CA LYS A 154 1.75 16.08 -23.13
C LYS A 154 0.27 16.09 -22.73
N SER A 155 -0.35 14.92 -22.67
CA SER A 155 -1.76 14.77 -22.30
C SER A 155 -2.03 15.23 -20.87
N LEU A 156 -1.24 14.73 -19.91
CA LEU A 156 -1.40 15.04 -18.49
C LEU A 156 -1.11 16.52 -18.17
N ASN A 157 -0.19 17.15 -18.91
CA ASN A 157 0.08 18.60 -18.82
C ASN A 157 -1.09 19.49 -19.25
N ASN A 158 -2.09 18.96 -19.98
CA ASN A 158 -3.25 19.76 -20.39
C ASN A 158 -4.30 19.92 -19.27
N TYR A 159 -4.17 19.20 -18.15
CA TYR A 159 -5.08 19.31 -17.01
C TYR A 159 -4.57 20.36 -16.02
N HIS A 160 -5.48 20.97 -15.24
CA HIS A 160 -5.18 22.08 -14.32
C HIS A 160 -4.55 21.62 -13.00
N PHE A 161 -3.79 20.53 -13.02
CA PHE A 161 -3.08 19.99 -11.87
C PHE A 161 -1.57 20.25 -11.97
N ASP A 162 -0.85 20.08 -10.86
CA ASP A 162 0.61 20.21 -10.82
C ASP A 162 1.25 18.92 -11.35
N PHE A 163 1.58 18.85 -12.63
CA PHE A 163 2.14 17.62 -13.21
C PHE A 163 3.65 17.50 -12.95
N HIS A 164 4.05 16.45 -12.24
CA HIS A 164 5.45 16.20 -11.84
C HIS A 164 6.17 15.15 -12.70
N GLY A 165 5.51 14.57 -13.71
CA GLY A 165 6.14 13.71 -14.70
C GLY A 165 5.55 12.31 -14.83
N ALA A 166 5.88 11.69 -15.96
CA ALA A 166 5.57 10.32 -16.30
C ALA A 166 6.87 9.54 -16.53
N ARG A 167 7.07 8.42 -15.82
CA ARG A 167 8.29 7.62 -15.93
C ARG A 167 8.05 6.13 -15.82
N ILE A 168 9.01 5.34 -16.27
CA ILE A 168 9.04 3.89 -16.02
C ILE A 168 9.75 3.67 -14.69
N ILE A 169 9.05 3.13 -13.70
CA ILE A 169 9.66 2.79 -12.40
C ILE A 169 10.46 1.50 -12.53
N THR A 170 11.54 1.39 -11.75
CA THR A 170 12.32 0.15 -11.69
C THR A 170 11.54 -0.94 -10.97
N GLY A 171 11.90 -2.20 -11.20
CA GLY A 171 11.26 -3.31 -10.50
C GLY A 171 11.49 -3.29 -8.99
N GLN A 172 12.62 -2.74 -8.55
CA GLN A 172 12.95 -2.58 -7.13
C GLN A 172 12.14 -1.46 -6.48
N GLU A 173 11.95 -0.33 -7.18
CA GLU A 173 11.05 0.73 -6.74
C GLU A 173 9.62 0.21 -6.59
N GLU A 174 9.11 -0.52 -7.57
CA GLU A 174 7.76 -1.11 -7.54
C GLU A 174 7.57 -2.03 -6.31
N GLY A 175 8.52 -2.92 -6.05
CA GLY A 175 8.49 -3.79 -4.86
C GLY A 175 8.61 -3.03 -3.55
N ALA A 176 9.58 -2.13 -3.44
CA ALA A 176 9.83 -1.34 -2.24
C ALA A 176 8.66 -0.41 -1.89
N TYR A 177 8.07 0.28 -2.87
CA TYR A 177 6.92 1.13 -2.62
C TYR A 177 5.68 0.31 -2.23
N GLY A 178 5.49 -0.89 -2.79
CA GLY A 178 4.44 -1.81 -2.33
C GLY A 178 4.65 -2.23 -0.87
N TRP A 179 5.89 -2.55 -0.49
CA TRP A 179 6.26 -2.84 0.90
C TRP A 179 6.05 -1.65 1.85
N ILE A 180 6.38 -0.43 1.42
CA ILE A 180 6.08 0.79 2.18
C ILE A 180 4.57 0.95 2.36
N THR A 181 3.77 0.79 1.31
CA THR A 181 2.31 0.91 1.36
C THR A 181 1.70 -0.01 2.42
N ILE A 182 1.99 -1.32 2.39
CA ILE A 182 1.38 -2.27 3.33
C ILE A 182 1.76 -1.94 4.78
N ASN A 183 3.03 -1.63 5.02
CA ASN A 183 3.53 -1.39 6.38
C ASN A 183 3.07 -0.03 6.91
N TYR A 184 2.91 0.95 6.03
CA TYR A 184 2.29 2.23 6.36
C TYR A 184 0.82 2.04 6.75
N LEU A 185 0.03 1.35 5.92
CA LEU A 185 -1.40 1.14 6.18
C LEU A 185 -1.66 0.28 7.43
N LEU A 186 -0.76 -0.66 7.74
CA LEU A 186 -0.80 -1.49 8.96
C LEU A 186 -0.19 -0.79 10.19
N GLY A 187 0.35 0.43 10.05
CA GLY A 187 0.96 1.18 11.16
C GLY A 187 2.23 0.52 11.73
N LYS A 188 2.98 -0.22 10.91
CA LYS A 188 4.20 -0.95 11.34
C LYS A 188 5.44 -0.08 11.48
N PHE A 189 5.42 1.14 10.93
CA PHE A 189 6.56 2.05 11.01
C PHE A 189 6.62 2.88 12.30
N THR A 190 5.52 3.01 13.05
CA THR A 190 5.48 3.84 14.26
C THR A 190 5.55 2.97 15.53
N GLN A 191 6.55 3.20 16.36
CA GLN A 191 6.54 2.66 17.72
C GLN A 191 5.61 3.55 18.55
N LYS A 192 4.49 3.02 19.03
CA LYS A 192 3.80 3.69 20.15
C LYS A 192 4.72 3.59 21.36
N LEU A 193 5.46 4.67 21.65
CA LEU A 193 6.13 4.90 22.93
C LEU A 193 5.06 4.91 24.03
N SER A 194 4.72 3.74 24.56
CA SER A 194 3.84 3.60 25.71
C SER A 194 4.67 3.76 26.98
N TRP A 195 4.99 5.00 27.33
CA TRP A 195 5.69 5.37 28.56
C TRP A 195 4.84 5.17 29.85
N LEU A 196 3.65 4.56 29.73
CA LEU A 196 2.72 4.27 30.82
C LEU A 196 2.36 2.79 30.99
N ASN A 197 2.94 1.87 30.21
CA ASN A 197 2.73 0.44 30.45
C ASN A 197 3.66 -0.08 31.56
N LEU A 198 3.18 -0.04 32.80
CA LEU A 198 3.74 -0.70 33.99
C LEU A 198 3.63 -2.24 33.94
N LYS A 199 3.85 -2.83 32.75
CA LYS A 199 4.10 -4.26 32.57
C LYS A 199 5.21 -4.43 31.55
N PRO A 200 6.34 -5.06 31.90
CA PRO A 200 7.25 -5.59 30.90
C PRO A 200 6.56 -6.81 30.29
N ASN A 201 5.66 -6.60 29.34
CA ASN A 201 5.37 -7.66 28.40
C ASN A 201 6.60 -7.77 27.50
N GLY A 202 7.55 -8.62 27.92
CA GLY A 202 8.57 -9.13 27.02
C GLY A 202 7.88 -9.82 25.84
N GLY A 203 8.27 -9.46 24.63
CA GLY A 203 7.84 -10.17 23.41
C GLY A 203 7.58 -9.26 22.22
N ASN A 204 8.61 -9.08 21.41
CA ASN A 204 8.62 -8.67 20.00
C ASN A 204 8.22 -7.21 19.67
N SER A 205 9.21 -6.41 19.26
CA SER A 205 8.97 -5.40 18.24
C SER A 205 8.31 -6.11 17.05
N GLN A 206 7.04 -5.83 16.75
CA GLN A 206 6.39 -6.46 15.61
C GLN A 206 7.17 -6.12 14.34
N GLY A 207 7.66 -7.14 13.64
CA GLY A 207 8.35 -6.97 12.36
C GLY A 207 7.43 -6.34 11.32
N THR A 208 8.02 -5.82 10.26
CA THR A 208 7.29 -5.37 9.06
C THR A 208 6.78 -6.58 8.28
N TYR A 209 5.63 -6.45 7.63
CA TYR A 209 5.16 -7.43 6.67
C TYR A 209 6.06 -7.42 5.44
N GLY A 210 6.30 -8.58 4.83
CA GLY A 210 6.75 -8.70 3.45
C GLY A 210 5.62 -8.37 2.47
N ALA A 211 5.99 -8.00 1.25
CA ALA A 211 5.09 -7.67 0.15
C ALA A 211 5.29 -8.64 -1.01
N LEU A 212 4.19 -9.23 -1.48
CA LEU A 212 4.12 -10.05 -2.67
C LEU A 212 3.18 -9.38 -3.68
N ASP A 213 3.73 -8.94 -4.80
CA ASP A 213 2.96 -8.30 -5.88
C ASP A 213 2.95 -9.20 -7.12
N LEU A 214 1.79 -9.37 -7.75
CA LEU A 214 1.65 -10.09 -9.00
C LEU A 214 0.87 -9.24 -9.99
N GLY A 215 1.57 -8.78 -11.02
CA GLY A 215 0.98 -8.13 -12.19
C GLY A 215 0.86 -9.07 -13.39
N GLY A 216 0.48 -8.50 -14.53
CA GLY A 216 0.44 -9.22 -15.80
C GLY A 216 1.83 -9.53 -16.38
N ALA A 217 2.83 -8.66 -16.14
CA ALA A 217 4.15 -8.76 -16.77
C ALA A 217 5.34 -8.95 -15.82
N SER A 218 5.18 -8.74 -14.52
CA SER A 218 6.18 -9.10 -13.50
C SER A 218 5.50 -9.52 -12.19
N THR A 219 6.30 -10.10 -11.31
CA THR A 219 5.98 -10.32 -9.90
C THR A 219 7.13 -9.83 -9.03
N GLN A 220 6.82 -9.42 -7.81
CA GLN A 220 7.77 -8.87 -6.86
C GLN A 220 7.65 -9.59 -5.53
N ILE A 221 8.77 -9.72 -4.85
CA ILE A 221 8.87 -10.15 -3.45
C ILE A 221 9.80 -9.18 -2.73
N THR A 222 9.31 -8.60 -1.63
CA THR A 222 10.02 -7.58 -0.87
C THR A 222 9.84 -7.79 0.62
N PHE A 223 10.90 -7.95 1.40
CA PHE A 223 10.81 -8.12 2.85
C PHE A 223 12.13 -7.80 3.54
N VAL A 224 12.09 -7.67 4.88
CA VAL A 224 13.28 -7.50 5.71
C VAL A 224 13.72 -8.90 6.19
N PRO A 225 14.85 -9.45 5.72
CA PRO A 225 15.32 -10.75 6.19
C PRO A 225 15.83 -10.67 7.64
N GLN A 226 15.75 -11.78 8.37
CA GLN A 226 16.19 -11.85 9.77
C GLN A 226 17.69 -12.14 9.85
N ASN A 227 18.49 -11.21 10.40
CA ASN A 227 19.91 -11.41 10.78
C ASN A 227 20.85 -11.99 9.70
N GLU A 228 20.42 -12.03 8.44
CA GLU A 228 21.19 -12.57 7.33
C GLU A 228 21.67 -11.47 6.40
N ARG A 229 22.91 -11.61 5.94
CA ARG A 229 23.48 -10.71 4.94
C ARG A 229 22.77 -10.99 3.62
N ILE A 230 22.25 -9.94 2.99
CA ILE A 230 21.75 -10.04 1.61
C ILE A 230 22.96 -10.31 0.70
N GLU A 231 23.09 -11.55 0.22
CA GLU A 231 24.25 -12.02 -0.57
C GLU A 231 24.31 -11.38 -1.96
N SER A 232 23.18 -10.86 -2.44
CA SER A 232 23.06 -10.14 -3.71
C SER A 232 22.85 -8.65 -3.43
N PRO A 233 23.90 -7.81 -3.41
CA PRO A 233 23.79 -6.37 -3.12
C PRO A 233 22.85 -5.62 -4.06
N SER A 234 22.74 -6.07 -5.32
CA SER A 234 21.79 -5.52 -6.28
C SER A 234 20.33 -5.71 -5.89
N ASN A 235 20.00 -6.63 -4.98
CA ASN A 235 18.66 -6.86 -4.46
C ASN A 235 18.47 -6.25 -3.05
N ALA A 236 19.49 -5.59 -2.50
CA ALA A 236 19.41 -4.91 -1.21
C ALA A 236 19.06 -3.44 -1.41
N LEU A 237 18.05 -2.96 -0.69
CA LEU A 237 17.76 -1.54 -0.54
C LEU A 237 17.84 -1.14 0.93
N HIS A 238 18.37 0.04 1.18
CA HIS A 238 18.52 0.60 2.52
C HIS A 238 17.69 1.87 2.63
N PHE A 239 16.78 1.90 3.59
CA PHE A 239 15.90 3.04 3.84
C PHE A 239 15.99 3.45 5.30
N ARG A 240 15.82 4.74 5.58
CA ARG A 240 15.55 5.24 6.91
C ARG A 240 14.14 5.80 6.91
N LEU A 241 13.23 5.15 7.64
CA LEU A 241 11.82 5.52 7.71
C LEU A 241 11.46 5.68 9.18
N TYR A 242 10.97 6.85 9.58
CA TYR A 242 10.54 7.14 10.95
C TYR A 242 11.62 6.85 12.01
N GLY A 243 12.84 7.33 11.78
CA GLY A 243 13.97 7.16 12.71
C GLY A 243 14.59 5.75 12.74
N LYS A 244 14.06 4.79 11.97
CA LYS A 244 14.56 3.41 11.91
C LYS A 244 15.15 3.07 10.54
N ASP A 245 16.34 2.46 10.56
CA ASP A 245 16.99 1.94 9.37
C ASP A 245 16.43 0.54 9.03
N TYR A 246 16.13 0.32 7.75
CA TYR A 246 15.63 -0.92 7.19
C TYR A 246 16.58 -1.40 6.09
N SER A 247 17.04 -2.64 6.19
CA SER A 247 17.68 -3.34 5.08
C SER A 247 16.66 -4.29 4.47
N VAL A 248 16.18 -3.93 3.29
CA VAL A 248 15.07 -4.60 2.62
C VAL A 248 15.63 -5.38 1.44
N TYR A 249 15.33 -6.68 1.37
CA TYR A 249 15.49 -7.46 0.16
C TYR A 249 14.31 -7.16 -0.77
N THR A 250 14.59 -6.86 -2.04
CA THR A 250 13.57 -6.71 -3.08
C THR A 250 14.05 -7.32 -4.38
N HIS A 251 13.18 -8.06 -5.05
CA HIS A 251 13.42 -8.51 -6.42
C HIS A 251 12.15 -8.45 -7.26
N SER A 252 12.33 -8.16 -8.56
CA SER A 252 11.24 -8.13 -9.54
C SER A 252 11.57 -9.11 -10.68
N PHE A 253 10.77 -10.16 -10.78
CA PHE A 253 10.89 -11.16 -11.84
C PHE A 253 10.11 -10.68 -13.07
N LEU A 254 10.78 -9.95 -13.95
CA LEU A 254 10.22 -9.56 -15.25
C LEU A 254 9.89 -10.80 -16.09
N CYS A 255 8.80 -10.76 -16.84
CA CYS A 255 8.20 -11.88 -17.57
C CYS A 255 7.50 -12.95 -16.71
N TYR A 256 7.57 -12.86 -15.38
CA TYR A 256 6.88 -13.78 -14.44
C TYR A 256 5.60 -13.17 -13.84
N GLY A 257 5.06 -12.13 -14.46
CA GLY A 257 3.65 -11.79 -14.26
C GLY A 257 2.75 -12.80 -14.96
N LYS A 258 1.52 -12.98 -14.49
CA LYS A 258 0.66 -14.09 -14.93
C LYS A 258 0.43 -14.13 -16.45
N ASP A 259 0.24 -12.98 -17.09
CA ASP A 259 -0.05 -12.91 -18.54
C ASP A 259 1.19 -13.32 -19.35
N GLN A 260 2.38 -12.84 -18.96
CA GLN A 260 3.63 -13.18 -19.65
C GLN A 260 4.09 -14.61 -19.34
N ALA A 261 3.80 -15.13 -18.14
CA ALA A 261 4.06 -16.52 -17.79
C ALA A 261 3.19 -17.47 -18.63
N LEU A 262 1.90 -17.16 -18.83
CA LEU A 262 1.03 -17.91 -19.73
C LEU A 262 1.60 -17.93 -21.15
N ARG A 263 1.98 -16.76 -21.68
CA ARG A 263 2.58 -16.66 -23.03
C ARG A 263 3.89 -17.44 -23.15
N GLN A 264 4.73 -17.41 -22.12
CA GLN A 264 5.94 -18.24 -22.05
C GLN A 264 5.61 -19.74 -22.11
N LYS A 265 4.62 -20.19 -21.33
CA LYS A 265 4.16 -21.59 -21.33
C LYS A 265 3.66 -22.00 -22.72
N LEU A 266 2.76 -21.20 -23.30
CA LEU A 266 2.20 -21.47 -24.63
C LEU A 266 3.28 -21.50 -25.72
N ALA A 267 4.26 -20.59 -25.66
CA ALA A 267 5.39 -20.55 -26.60
C ALA A 267 6.31 -21.77 -26.50
N LYS A 268 6.49 -22.31 -25.29
CA LYS A 268 7.22 -23.55 -25.05
C LYS A 268 6.43 -24.77 -25.52
N ASP A 269 5.12 -24.83 -25.23
CA ASP A 269 4.30 -26.02 -25.46
C ASP A 269 3.80 -26.16 -26.91
N ILE A 270 3.73 -25.07 -27.69
CA ILE A 270 3.29 -25.13 -29.09
C ILE A 270 4.31 -25.82 -30.02
N GLN A 271 5.55 -25.99 -29.56
CA GLN A 271 6.65 -26.55 -30.33
C GLN A 271 6.37 -28.02 -30.70
N GLY A 272 6.50 -28.35 -31.99
CA GLY A 272 6.27 -29.72 -32.49
C GLY A 272 4.79 -30.13 -32.60
N THR A 273 3.85 -29.18 -32.48
CA THR A 273 2.42 -29.42 -32.69
C THR A 273 2.02 -29.19 -34.16
N ASN A 274 0.81 -29.65 -34.52
CA ASN A 274 0.21 -29.43 -35.85
C ASN A 274 -0.78 -28.25 -35.86
N GLY A 275 -0.51 -27.19 -35.09
CA GLY A 275 -1.40 -26.02 -34.98
C GLY A 275 -2.58 -26.20 -34.01
N ILE A 276 -2.59 -27.29 -33.25
CA ILE A 276 -3.55 -27.54 -32.16
C ILE A 276 -2.75 -27.81 -30.89
N LEU A 277 -2.94 -26.97 -29.88
CA LEU A 277 -2.35 -27.10 -28.55
C LEU A 277 -3.42 -27.55 -27.56
N ARG A 278 -3.32 -28.80 -27.11
CA ARG A 278 -4.15 -29.30 -26.00
C ARG A 278 -3.51 -28.86 -24.69
N ASP A 279 -4.17 -27.97 -23.97
CA ASP A 279 -3.58 -27.33 -22.79
C ASP A 279 -4.35 -27.70 -21.51
N PRO A 280 -3.67 -28.23 -20.48
CA PRO A 280 -4.29 -28.63 -19.23
C PRO A 280 -4.72 -27.46 -18.34
N CYS A 281 -4.18 -26.26 -18.57
CA CYS A 281 -4.47 -25.06 -17.78
C CYS A 281 -5.75 -24.31 -18.20
N PHE A 282 -6.44 -24.80 -19.24
CA PHE A 282 -7.74 -24.29 -19.67
C PHE A 282 -8.82 -25.35 -19.48
N HIS A 283 -10.03 -24.89 -19.20
CA HIS A 283 -11.18 -25.74 -18.91
C HIS A 283 -11.58 -26.65 -20.08
N PRO A 284 -12.12 -27.86 -19.84
CA PRO A 284 -12.58 -28.75 -20.90
C PRO A 284 -13.63 -28.08 -21.80
N GLY A 285 -13.41 -28.13 -23.11
CA GLY A 285 -14.28 -27.49 -24.11
C GLY A 285 -14.08 -25.99 -24.25
N TYR A 286 -13.07 -25.40 -23.60
CA TYR A 286 -12.58 -24.06 -23.93
C TYR A 286 -11.77 -24.14 -25.23
N GLU A 287 -12.07 -23.25 -26.18
CA GLU A 287 -11.34 -23.14 -27.44
C GLU A 287 -11.09 -21.67 -27.79
N ILE A 288 -9.86 -21.35 -28.19
CA ILE A 288 -9.50 -20.03 -28.69
C ILE A 288 -8.42 -20.15 -29.78
N VAL A 289 -8.47 -19.28 -30.78
CA VAL A 289 -7.44 -19.17 -31.81
C VAL A 289 -6.50 -18.02 -31.43
N MET A 290 -5.19 -18.28 -31.46
CA MET A 290 -4.15 -17.29 -31.19
C MET A 290 -3.25 -17.12 -32.42
N ASN A 291 -2.87 -15.88 -32.70
CA ASN A 291 -1.87 -15.58 -33.74
C ASN A 291 -0.46 -15.87 -33.21
N VAL A 292 0.38 -16.52 -34.01
CA VAL A 292 1.78 -16.77 -33.68
C VAL A 292 2.56 -15.45 -33.50
N SER A 293 2.24 -14.44 -34.32
CA SER A 293 2.80 -13.08 -34.17
C SER A 293 2.45 -12.43 -32.83
N GLU A 294 1.26 -12.70 -32.29
CA GLU A 294 0.87 -12.25 -30.96
C GLU A 294 1.60 -13.04 -29.89
N LEU A 295 1.73 -14.37 -30.02
CA LEU A 295 2.48 -15.21 -29.08
C LEU A 295 3.95 -14.77 -28.94
N TYR A 296 4.61 -14.53 -30.06
CA TYR A 296 6.01 -14.08 -30.10
C TYR A 296 6.19 -12.56 -30.00
N SER A 297 5.13 -11.80 -29.68
CA SER A 297 5.26 -10.35 -29.49
C SER A 297 6.03 -9.99 -28.20
N GLY A 298 7.14 -9.26 -28.35
CA GLY A 298 7.94 -8.78 -27.24
C GLY A 298 8.90 -9.82 -26.63
N PRO A 299 9.65 -9.44 -25.58
CA PRO A 299 10.89 -10.14 -25.24
C PRO A 299 10.71 -11.42 -24.41
N CYS A 300 9.55 -11.64 -23.77
CA CYS A 300 9.36 -12.74 -22.81
C CYS A 300 9.32 -14.14 -23.45
N THR A 301 8.86 -14.25 -24.69
CA THR A 301 8.74 -15.52 -25.42
C THR A 301 9.91 -15.79 -26.35
N LYS A 302 10.84 -14.84 -26.50
CA LYS A 302 11.99 -14.91 -27.42
C LYS A 302 12.88 -16.15 -27.23
N LYS A 303 13.03 -16.64 -25.99
CA LYS A 303 13.80 -17.87 -25.71
C LYS A 303 13.16 -19.15 -26.26
N PHE A 304 11.87 -19.11 -26.57
CA PHE A 304 11.10 -20.23 -27.10
C PHE A 304 10.68 -19.99 -28.56
N GLU A 305 11.13 -18.90 -29.17
CA GLU A 305 10.73 -18.50 -30.51
C GLU A 305 11.31 -19.46 -31.56
N MET A 306 10.45 -19.92 -32.47
CA MET A 306 10.82 -20.76 -33.61
C MET A 306 9.86 -20.53 -34.77
N THR A 307 10.32 -20.87 -35.98
CA THR A 307 9.47 -20.86 -37.18
C THR A 307 8.46 -22.01 -37.10
N LEU A 308 7.19 -21.68 -36.96
CA LEU A 308 6.08 -22.63 -36.97
C LEU A 308 5.51 -22.75 -38.39
N PRO A 309 4.98 -23.93 -38.78
CA PRO A 309 4.41 -24.15 -40.11
C PRO A 309 2.99 -23.55 -40.28
N PHE A 310 2.57 -22.69 -39.37
CA PHE A 310 1.25 -22.05 -39.31
C PHE A 310 1.36 -20.65 -38.71
N ASP A 311 0.50 -19.73 -39.15
CA ASP A 311 0.45 -18.36 -38.64
C ASP A 311 -0.48 -18.22 -37.41
N GLN A 312 -1.35 -19.20 -37.22
CA GLN A 312 -2.34 -19.27 -36.13
C GLN A 312 -2.42 -20.70 -35.60
N PHE A 313 -2.74 -20.84 -34.32
CA PHE A 313 -2.99 -22.14 -33.70
C PHE A 313 -4.20 -22.07 -32.77
N GLN A 314 -4.84 -23.22 -32.58
CA GLN A 314 -5.99 -23.36 -31.69
C GLN A 314 -5.54 -23.94 -30.35
N ILE A 315 -5.92 -23.30 -29.26
CA ILE A 315 -5.79 -23.84 -27.90
C ILE A 315 -7.07 -24.59 -27.57
N GLN A 316 -6.95 -25.82 -27.08
CA GLN A 316 -8.05 -26.68 -26.64
C GLN A 316 -7.85 -27.05 -25.18
N GLY A 317 -8.73 -26.60 -24.30
CA GLY A 317 -8.64 -26.87 -22.87
C GLY A 317 -8.95 -28.32 -22.52
N THR A 318 -8.16 -28.90 -21.63
CA THR A 318 -8.32 -30.28 -21.14
C THR A 318 -8.58 -30.39 -19.64
N GLY A 319 -8.41 -29.29 -18.88
CA GLY A 319 -8.86 -29.17 -17.49
C GLY A 319 -8.18 -30.11 -16.50
N ASN A 320 -6.84 -30.12 -16.46
CA ASN A 320 -6.10 -30.98 -15.55
C ASN A 320 -5.11 -30.15 -14.73
N TYR A 321 -5.42 -29.92 -13.44
CA TYR A 321 -4.58 -29.11 -12.57
C TYR A 321 -3.15 -29.64 -12.42
N GLN A 322 -2.97 -30.95 -12.23
CA GLN A 322 -1.65 -31.55 -12.02
C GLN A 322 -0.75 -31.37 -13.24
N GLN A 323 -1.25 -31.67 -14.45
CA GLN A 323 -0.50 -31.45 -15.69
C GLN A 323 -0.26 -29.97 -15.95
N CYS A 324 -1.20 -29.10 -15.57
CA CYS A 324 -1.01 -27.66 -15.64
C CYS A 324 0.13 -27.19 -14.73
N HIS A 325 0.14 -27.63 -13.48
CA HIS A 325 1.18 -27.36 -12.50
C HIS A 325 2.55 -27.82 -13.01
N GLU A 326 2.67 -29.07 -13.48
CA GLU A 326 3.91 -29.62 -14.05
C GLU A 326 4.43 -28.78 -15.24
N SER A 327 3.54 -28.44 -16.19
CA SER A 327 3.89 -27.61 -17.35
C SER A 327 4.34 -26.20 -16.94
N ILE A 328 3.76 -25.63 -15.88
CA ILE A 328 4.18 -24.33 -15.31
C ILE A 328 5.55 -24.43 -14.65
N LEU A 329 5.85 -25.51 -13.92
CA LEU A 329 7.12 -25.66 -13.20
C LEU A 329 8.34 -25.62 -14.14
N GLU A 330 8.18 -26.08 -15.37
CA GLU A 330 9.22 -26.01 -16.41
C GLU A 330 9.60 -24.57 -16.81
N LEU A 331 8.81 -23.55 -16.42
CA LEU A 331 9.19 -22.14 -16.59
C LEU A 331 10.27 -21.70 -15.59
N PHE A 332 10.39 -22.37 -14.45
CA PHE A 332 11.31 -22.04 -13.37
C PHE A 332 12.58 -22.89 -13.47
N ASN A 333 13.72 -22.28 -13.77
CA ASN A 333 15.00 -23.00 -13.74
C ASN A 333 15.55 -23.05 -12.31
N THR A 334 15.51 -24.21 -11.67
CA THR A 334 16.05 -24.44 -10.32
C THR A 334 17.36 -25.23 -10.31
N SER A 335 17.93 -25.52 -11.50
CA SER A 335 19.13 -26.37 -11.62
C SER A 335 20.44 -25.72 -11.16
N TYR A 336 20.47 -24.38 -11.05
CA TYR A 336 21.66 -23.62 -10.69
C TYR A 336 21.33 -22.53 -9.68
N CYS A 337 22.09 -22.47 -8.58
CA CYS A 337 22.02 -21.41 -7.58
C CYS A 337 23.44 -21.00 -7.16
N PRO A 338 23.89 -19.76 -7.47
CA PRO A 338 25.23 -19.29 -7.08
C PRO A 338 25.29 -18.72 -5.65
N TYR A 339 24.21 -18.82 -4.88
CA TYR A 339 24.05 -18.27 -3.54
C TYR A 339 23.72 -19.38 -2.54
N SER A 340 23.62 -19.07 -1.25
CA SER A 340 23.16 -20.04 -0.23
C SER A 340 21.76 -20.59 -0.54
N HIS A 341 20.85 -19.70 -0.93
CA HIS A 341 19.48 -20.02 -1.29
C HIS A 341 19.04 -19.17 -2.48
N CYS A 342 18.29 -19.78 -3.40
CA CYS A 342 17.71 -19.09 -4.54
C CYS A 342 16.21 -19.35 -4.61
N SER A 343 15.49 -18.42 -5.21
CA SER A 343 14.14 -18.67 -5.71
C SER A 343 14.21 -19.59 -6.93
N PHE A 344 14.32 -19.01 -8.11
CA PHE A 344 14.47 -19.65 -9.41
C PHE A 344 15.34 -18.78 -10.31
N ASN A 345 15.85 -19.35 -11.41
CA ASN A 345 16.79 -18.74 -12.36
C ASN A 345 18.08 -18.22 -11.72
N GLY A 346 18.56 -18.88 -10.66
CA GLY A 346 19.78 -18.49 -9.95
C GLY A 346 19.67 -17.16 -9.20
N ILE A 347 18.46 -16.66 -8.92
CA ILE A 347 18.24 -15.42 -8.18
C ILE A 347 18.25 -15.71 -6.68
N PHE A 348 19.14 -15.03 -5.94
CA PHE A 348 19.20 -15.09 -4.49
C PHE A 348 17.84 -14.78 -3.86
N LEU A 349 17.41 -15.61 -2.91
CA LEU A 349 16.25 -15.37 -2.05
C LEU A 349 16.65 -15.69 -0.61
N PRO A 350 16.65 -14.71 0.31
CA PRO A 350 16.86 -14.99 1.73
C PRO A 350 15.77 -15.93 2.27
N PRO A 351 16.03 -16.67 3.36
CA PRO A 351 14.99 -17.40 4.08
C PRO A 351 13.83 -16.49 4.45
N LEU A 352 12.62 -16.98 4.21
CA LEU A 352 11.40 -16.23 4.47
C LEU A 352 11.24 -15.99 5.97
N HIS A 353 10.87 -14.77 6.33
CA HIS A 353 10.66 -14.37 7.71
C HIS A 353 9.45 -13.43 7.84
N GLY A 354 8.64 -13.65 8.87
CA GLY A 354 7.47 -12.82 9.19
C GLY A 354 6.25 -13.09 8.31
N ASP A 355 5.27 -12.19 8.43
CA ASP A 355 4.01 -12.20 7.68
C ASP A 355 4.19 -11.51 6.32
N PHE A 356 3.42 -11.93 5.32
CA PHE A 356 3.47 -11.39 3.95
C PHE A 356 2.07 -10.95 3.50
N GLY A 357 1.96 -9.71 3.03
CA GLY A 357 0.78 -9.23 2.30
C GLY A 357 0.92 -9.54 0.82
N ALA A 358 0.02 -10.37 0.28
CA ALA A 358 -0.06 -10.71 -1.13
C ALA A 358 -1.22 -9.99 -1.81
N PHE A 359 -0.92 -9.11 -2.77
CA PHE A 359 -1.89 -8.18 -3.36
C PHE A 359 -1.87 -8.23 -4.90
N SER A 360 -2.60 -7.31 -5.53
CA SER A 360 -2.83 -7.31 -6.98
C SER A 360 -3.44 -8.63 -7.46
N ALA A 361 -2.90 -9.29 -8.49
CA ALA A 361 -3.48 -10.51 -9.01
C ALA A 361 -3.44 -11.69 -8.03
N TYR A 362 -2.55 -11.69 -7.02
CA TYR A 362 -2.63 -12.67 -5.93
C TYR A 362 -3.99 -12.59 -5.24
N TYR A 363 -4.39 -11.37 -4.84
CA TYR A 363 -5.66 -11.13 -4.16
C TYR A 363 -6.86 -11.46 -5.07
N TYR A 364 -6.94 -10.88 -6.28
CA TYR A 364 -8.15 -11.05 -7.11
C TYR A 364 -8.39 -12.49 -7.58
N VAL A 365 -7.33 -13.28 -7.79
CA VAL A 365 -7.48 -14.70 -8.13
C VAL A 365 -7.93 -15.49 -6.91
N MET A 366 -7.32 -15.26 -5.75
CA MET A 366 -7.71 -15.95 -4.51
C MET A 366 -9.10 -15.53 -4.01
N GLU A 367 -9.50 -14.27 -4.22
CA GLU A 367 -10.84 -13.76 -3.93
C GLU A 367 -11.89 -14.46 -4.79
N PHE A 368 -11.64 -14.59 -6.09
CA PHE A 368 -12.54 -15.32 -7.00
C PHE A 368 -12.73 -16.78 -6.55
N LEU A 369 -11.67 -17.41 -6.05
CA LEU A 369 -11.70 -18.78 -5.51
C LEU A 369 -12.20 -18.87 -4.06
N ASN A 370 -12.62 -17.74 -3.47
CA ASN A 370 -13.13 -17.62 -2.11
C ASN A 370 -12.10 -18.02 -1.02
N PHE A 371 -10.85 -17.58 -1.18
CA PHE A 371 -9.70 -17.85 -0.29
C PHE A 371 -9.15 -16.62 0.42
N THR A 372 -9.92 -15.54 0.48
CA THR A 372 -9.54 -14.27 1.14
C THR A 372 -10.26 -14.07 2.49
N SER A 373 -10.78 -15.14 3.09
CA SER A 373 -11.38 -15.13 4.44
C SER A 373 -10.36 -14.79 5.53
N GLU A 374 -10.83 -14.44 6.74
CA GLU A 374 -9.95 -14.12 7.88
C GLU A 374 -9.00 -15.27 8.25
N GLU A 375 -9.42 -16.52 8.07
CA GLU A 375 -8.55 -17.70 8.20
C GLU A 375 -7.93 -18.08 6.84
N THR A 376 -6.60 -18.12 6.79
CA THR A 376 -5.86 -18.60 5.61
C THR A 376 -6.13 -20.09 5.41
N PRO A 377 -6.65 -20.53 4.25
CA PRO A 377 -6.91 -21.94 3.96
C PRO A 377 -5.60 -22.73 3.91
N THR A 378 -5.62 -24.03 4.24
CA THR A 378 -4.42 -24.88 4.09
C THR A 378 -4.06 -25.06 2.62
N GLN A 379 -2.80 -25.38 2.34
CA GLN A 379 -2.32 -25.61 0.96
C GLN A 379 -3.14 -26.69 0.25
N GLU A 380 -3.43 -27.79 0.95
CA GLU A 380 -4.18 -28.93 0.43
C GLU A 380 -5.60 -28.51 0.04
N LYS A 381 -6.27 -27.71 0.88
CA LYS A 381 -7.62 -27.21 0.58
C LYS A 381 -7.64 -26.33 -0.67
N VAL A 382 -6.61 -25.51 -0.88
CA VAL A 382 -6.52 -24.67 -2.08
C VAL A 382 -6.26 -25.53 -3.32
N ILE A 383 -5.35 -26.50 -3.23
CA ILE A 383 -5.07 -27.45 -4.31
C ILE A 383 -6.31 -28.26 -4.69
N ASP A 384 -7.02 -28.86 -3.73
CA ASP A 384 -8.24 -29.65 -3.96
C ASP A 384 -9.34 -28.84 -4.68
N SER A 385 -9.49 -27.56 -4.31
CA SER A 385 -10.43 -26.67 -4.98
C SER A 385 -9.97 -26.31 -6.39
N MET A 386 -8.67 -26.13 -6.62
CA MET A 386 -8.12 -25.87 -7.94
C MET A 386 -8.30 -27.08 -8.88
N GLU A 387 -8.09 -28.30 -8.40
CA GLU A 387 -8.35 -29.52 -9.15
C GLU A 387 -9.81 -29.59 -9.62
N LYS A 388 -10.74 -29.36 -8.68
CA LYS A 388 -12.18 -29.33 -8.99
C LYS A 388 -12.49 -28.23 -10.00
N PHE A 389 -12.06 -27.00 -9.74
CA PHE A 389 -12.34 -25.85 -10.60
C PHE A 389 -11.81 -26.05 -12.02
N CYS A 390 -10.53 -26.44 -12.18
CA CYS A 390 -9.92 -26.65 -13.50
C CYS A 390 -10.63 -27.74 -14.32
N SER A 391 -11.17 -28.77 -13.67
CA SER A 391 -11.88 -29.87 -14.34
C SER A 391 -13.30 -29.51 -14.83
N GLN A 392 -13.86 -28.38 -14.41
CA GLN A 392 -15.23 -27.99 -14.77
C GLN A 392 -15.35 -27.63 -16.25
N PRO A 393 -16.36 -28.15 -17.00
CA PRO A 393 -16.57 -27.82 -18.39
C PRO A 393 -16.81 -26.31 -18.61
N TRP A 394 -16.20 -25.76 -19.66
CA TRP A 394 -16.26 -24.32 -19.96
C TRP A 394 -17.71 -23.80 -20.11
N LYS A 395 -18.59 -24.61 -20.68
CA LYS A 395 -20.01 -24.26 -20.86
C LYS A 395 -20.72 -24.01 -19.52
N GLU A 396 -20.46 -24.84 -18.53
CA GLU A 396 -21.08 -24.74 -17.20
C GLU A 396 -20.56 -23.51 -16.45
N LEU A 397 -19.25 -23.27 -16.53
CA LEU A 397 -18.62 -22.10 -15.93
C LEU A 397 -19.19 -20.79 -16.48
N LYS A 398 -19.40 -20.68 -17.79
CA LYS A 398 -20.03 -19.50 -18.38
C LYS A 398 -21.47 -19.28 -17.93
N THR A 399 -22.20 -20.36 -17.63
CA THR A 399 -23.55 -20.25 -17.06
C THR A 399 -23.51 -19.81 -15.60
N TYR A 400 -22.61 -20.39 -14.80
CA TYR A 400 -22.54 -20.10 -13.36
C TYR A 400 -21.93 -18.73 -13.06
N PHE A 401 -20.92 -18.30 -13.83
CA PHE A 401 -20.19 -17.05 -13.66
C PHE A 401 -20.46 -16.05 -14.79
N GLY A 402 -21.70 -15.98 -15.29
CA GLY A 402 -22.07 -15.15 -16.45
C GLY A 402 -21.75 -13.65 -16.33
N ASP A 403 -21.65 -13.12 -15.12
CA ASP A 403 -21.29 -11.72 -14.86
C ASP A 403 -19.77 -11.46 -14.92
N VAL A 404 -18.95 -12.50 -14.86
CA VAL A 404 -17.50 -12.40 -14.96
C VAL A 404 -17.10 -12.33 -16.43
N LYS A 405 -16.32 -11.31 -16.79
CA LYS A 405 -15.83 -11.17 -18.18
C LYS A 405 -15.04 -12.42 -18.58
N GLU A 406 -15.39 -13.00 -19.73
CA GLU A 406 -14.80 -14.26 -20.20
C GLU A 406 -13.27 -14.25 -20.20
N LYS A 407 -12.64 -13.11 -20.55
CA LYS A 407 -11.17 -12.96 -20.54
C LYS A 407 -10.51 -13.22 -19.19
N TYR A 408 -11.21 -13.00 -18.08
CA TYR A 408 -10.70 -13.32 -16.75
C TYR A 408 -11.10 -14.74 -16.36
N LEU A 409 -12.35 -15.11 -16.64
CA LEU A 409 -12.88 -16.43 -16.30
C LEU A 409 -12.07 -17.58 -16.93
N SER A 410 -11.67 -17.42 -18.19
CA SER A 410 -10.87 -18.42 -18.91
C SER A 410 -9.46 -18.61 -18.36
N GLU A 411 -8.94 -17.63 -17.62
CA GLU A 411 -7.56 -17.63 -17.12
C GLU A 411 -7.44 -18.07 -15.66
N TYR A 412 -8.53 -18.23 -14.90
CA TYR A 412 -8.43 -18.51 -13.47
C TYR A 412 -7.80 -19.87 -13.15
N CYS A 413 -8.00 -20.90 -13.99
CA CYS A 413 -7.37 -22.20 -13.80
C CYS A 413 -5.83 -22.06 -13.90
N PHE A 414 -5.35 -21.50 -15.01
CA PHE A 414 -3.93 -21.17 -15.17
C PHE A 414 -3.42 -20.26 -14.04
N SER A 415 -4.12 -19.16 -13.75
CA SER A 415 -3.65 -18.13 -12.81
C SER A 415 -3.54 -18.67 -11.38
N GLY A 416 -4.50 -19.48 -10.94
CA GLY A 416 -4.46 -20.13 -9.63
C GLY A 416 -3.33 -21.14 -9.55
N ALA A 417 -3.18 -22.01 -10.56
CA ALA A 417 -2.07 -22.97 -10.62
C ALA A 417 -0.70 -22.26 -10.67
N TYR A 418 -0.60 -21.14 -11.40
CA TYR A 418 0.60 -20.33 -11.48
C TYR A 418 0.96 -19.67 -10.15
N ILE A 419 -0.02 -19.10 -9.44
CA ILE A 419 0.20 -18.53 -8.10
C ILE A 419 0.70 -19.60 -7.14
N LEU A 420 0.09 -20.79 -7.12
CA LEU A 420 0.55 -21.88 -6.26
C LEU A 420 1.96 -22.32 -6.63
N SER A 421 2.26 -22.52 -7.91
CA SER A 421 3.61 -22.85 -8.38
C SER A 421 4.64 -21.80 -7.96
N LEU A 422 4.31 -20.52 -8.12
CA LEU A 422 5.19 -19.41 -7.79
C LEU A 422 5.43 -19.29 -6.28
N LEU A 423 4.40 -19.38 -5.45
CA LEU A 423 4.53 -19.28 -3.99
C LEU A 423 5.25 -20.51 -3.41
N LEU A 424 4.83 -21.72 -3.80
CA LEU A 424 5.32 -22.97 -3.21
C LEU A 424 6.69 -23.37 -3.75
N ASN A 425 6.89 -23.31 -5.08
CA ASN A 425 8.11 -23.79 -5.74
C ASN A 425 9.06 -22.66 -6.12
N GLY A 426 8.54 -21.47 -6.41
CA GLY A 426 9.35 -20.31 -6.77
C GLY A 426 9.91 -19.57 -5.54
N TYR A 427 9.05 -19.26 -4.57
CA TYR A 427 9.41 -18.53 -3.36
C TYR A 427 9.59 -19.43 -2.14
N HIS A 428 9.38 -20.73 -2.28
CA HIS A 428 9.60 -21.74 -1.23
C HIS A 428 8.74 -21.54 0.03
N PHE A 429 7.51 -21.05 -0.12
CA PHE A 429 6.53 -21.07 0.97
C PHE A 429 6.11 -22.51 1.28
N THR A 430 6.71 -23.08 2.32
CA THR A 430 6.33 -24.38 2.92
C THR A 430 4.98 -24.29 3.65
N ALA A 431 4.42 -25.44 4.03
CA ALA A 431 3.20 -25.52 4.83
C ALA A 431 3.25 -24.66 6.11
N ASP A 432 4.42 -24.60 6.76
CA ASP A 432 4.60 -23.79 7.97
C ASP A 432 4.59 -22.28 7.70
N SER A 433 5.17 -21.84 6.58
CA SER A 433 5.23 -20.43 6.19
C SER A 433 3.99 -19.94 5.43
N TRP A 434 3.20 -20.85 4.85
CA TRP A 434 2.00 -20.51 4.09
C TRP A 434 0.95 -19.77 4.92
N LYS A 435 0.81 -20.15 6.20
CA LYS A 435 -0.11 -19.48 7.14
C LYS A 435 0.24 -18.00 7.37
N ASN A 436 1.46 -17.59 7.04
CA ASN A 436 1.93 -16.22 7.16
C ASN A 436 1.59 -15.38 5.92
N ILE A 437 0.99 -15.97 4.88
CA ILE A 437 0.53 -15.23 3.70
C ILE A 437 -0.89 -14.75 3.94
N HIS A 438 -1.09 -13.45 3.72
CA HIS A 438 -2.37 -12.78 3.82
C HIS A 438 -2.71 -12.13 2.48
N PHE A 439 -3.76 -12.60 1.82
CA PHE A 439 -4.22 -12.03 0.56
C PHE A 439 -5.00 -10.74 0.83
N MET A 440 -4.49 -9.61 0.36
CA MET A 440 -4.98 -8.27 0.73
C MET A 440 -5.33 -7.44 -0.50
N GLY A 441 -6.60 -7.01 -0.61
CA GLY A 441 -7.04 -6.06 -1.63
C GLY A 441 -6.99 -4.62 -1.15
N LYS A 442 -7.54 -4.36 0.04
CA LYS A 442 -7.59 -3.05 0.67
C LYS A 442 -7.27 -3.14 2.17
N ILE A 443 -6.63 -2.10 2.71
CA ILE A 443 -6.42 -1.90 4.16
C ILE A 443 -6.94 -0.52 4.52
N HIS A 444 -7.85 -0.42 5.49
CA HIS A 444 -8.52 0.83 5.87
C HIS A 444 -9.09 1.60 4.66
N SER A 445 -9.74 0.89 3.73
CA SER A 445 -10.32 1.40 2.48
C SER A 445 -9.33 1.90 1.41
N SER A 446 -8.02 1.86 1.67
CA SER A 446 -6.98 2.16 0.68
C SER A 446 -6.55 0.89 -0.05
N SER A 447 -6.44 0.96 -1.38
CA SER A 447 -5.96 -0.13 -2.22
C SER A 447 -4.51 -0.46 -1.92
N VAL A 448 -4.20 -1.75 -1.80
CA VAL A 448 -2.83 -2.20 -1.59
C VAL A 448 -2.11 -2.28 -2.93
N GLY A 449 -0.99 -1.56 -3.04
CA GLY A 449 -0.16 -1.48 -4.23
C GLY A 449 0.98 -0.49 -4.04
N TRP A 450 1.81 -0.28 -5.05
CA TRP A 450 2.99 0.58 -4.94
C TRP A 450 2.67 2.09 -4.92
N THR A 451 1.48 2.51 -5.37
CA THR A 451 1.18 3.93 -5.61
C THR A 451 1.17 4.79 -4.35
N LEU A 452 0.70 4.28 -3.21
CA LEU A 452 0.70 5.04 -1.96
C LEU A 452 2.12 5.26 -1.44
N GLY A 453 2.95 4.22 -1.36
CA GLY A 453 4.36 4.33 -0.99
C GLY A 453 5.14 5.27 -1.90
N TYR A 454 4.81 5.27 -3.19
CA TYR A 454 5.35 6.22 -4.15
C TYR A 454 4.94 7.67 -3.86
N MET A 455 3.65 7.91 -3.64
CA MET A 455 3.12 9.22 -3.26
C MET A 455 3.76 9.73 -1.96
N LEU A 456 3.85 8.87 -0.95
CA LEU A 456 4.46 9.19 0.36
C LEU A 456 5.92 9.62 0.21
N ASN A 457 6.68 8.93 -0.65
CA ASN A 457 8.09 9.28 -0.90
C ASN A 457 8.21 10.61 -1.66
N LEU A 458 7.51 10.77 -2.79
CA LEU A 458 7.67 11.95 -3.65
C LEU A 458 7.16 13.26 -3.05
N THR A 459 6.26 13.17 -2.09
CA THR A 459 5.75 14.33 -1.36
C THR A 459 6.47 14.57 -0.02
N ASN A 460 7.57 13.85 0.23
CA ASN A 460 8.35 13.91 1.48
C ASN A 460 7.48 13.73 2.74
N MET A 461 6.49 12.85 2.67
CA MET A 461 5.63 12.49 3.81
C MET A 461 6.17 11.37 4.66
N ILE A 462 7.22 10.69 4.19
CA ILE A 462 7.96 9.74 5.02
C ILE A 462 9.11 10.51 5.66
N PRO A 463 9.02 10.87 6.96
CA PRO A 463 10.12 11.54 7.62
C PRO A 463 11.24 10.53 7.88
N ALA A 464 12.48 10.99 7.75
CA ALA A 464 13.63 10.19 8.13
C ALA A 464 13.78 10.07 9.66
N GLU A 465 13.25 11.02 10.44
CA GLU A 465 13.34 11.07 11.90
C GLU A 465 11.95 11.08 12.54
N GLU A 466 11.86 10.69 13.81
CA GLU A 466 10.60 10.81 14.55
C GLU A 466 10.24 12.29 14.83
N PRO A 467 8.95 12.63 14.83
CA PRO A 467 8.45 13.99 15.04
C PRO A 467 8.67 14.46 16.47
N LEU A 468 8.91 15.76 16.68
CA LEU A 468 8.81 16.34 18.02
C LEU A 468 7.34 16.30 18.50
N SER A 469 7.11 15.72 19.67
CA SER A 469 5.79 15.57 20.29
C SER A 469 5.07 16.91 20.49
N THR A 470 3.73 16.89 20.43
CA THR A 470 2.88 18.02 20.83
C THR A 470 3.24 18.54 22.23
N PRO A 471 3.04 19.84 22.51
CA PRO A 471 3.43 20.41 23.80
C PRO A 471 2.68 19.80 25.00
N LEU A 472 1.47 19.25 24.80
CA LEU A 472 0.62 18.65 25.85
C LEU A 472 -0.16 17.45 25.30
N SER A 473 -0.14 16.32 26.01
CA SER A 473 -0.98 15.16 25.69
C SER A 473 -2.46 15.42 26.03
N HIS A 474 -3.41 14.65 25.45
CA HIS A 474 -4.84 14.75 25.81
C HIS A 474 -5.06 14.59 27.33
N SER A 475 -4.33 13.67 27.96
CA SER A 475 -4.38 13.48 29.41
C SER A 475 -3.84 14.69 30.18
N THR A 476 -2.77 15.33 29.69
CA THR A 476 -2.21 16.54 30.29
C THR A 476 -3.15 17.73 30.15
N TYR A 477 -3.84 17.87 29.01
CA TYR A 477 -4.88 18.88 28.82
C TYR A 477 -6.04 18.73 29.80
N VAL A 478 -6.62 17.53 29.87
CA VAL A 478 -7.74 17.25 30.79
C VAL A 478 -7.31 17.50 32.23
N PHE A 479 -6.10 17.09 32.60
CA PHE A 479 -5.54 17.35 33.92
C PHE A 479 -5.42 18.85 34.23
N LEU A 480 -4.84 19.64 33.33
CA LEU A 480 -4.69 21.09 33.51
C LEU A 480 -6.04 21.82 33.59
N MET A 481 -7.01 21.44 32.75
CA MET A 481 -8.36 22.01 32.78
C MET A 481 -9.07 21.74 34.11
N VAL A 482 -8.97 20.51 34.62
CA VAL A 482 -9.55 20.12 35.91
C VAL A 482 -8.83 20.85 37.06
N LEU A 483 -7.49 20.89 37.03
CA LEU A 483 -6.67 21.52 38.06
C LEU A 483 -7.00 23.01 38.22
N PHE A 484 -7.01 23.80 37.13
CA PHE A 484 -7.29 25.23 37.21
C PHE A 484 -8.76 25.52 37.58
N SER A 485 -9.70 24.66 37.17
CA SER A 485 -11.10 24.78 37.61
C SER A 485 -11.25 24.55 39.11
N LEU A 486 -10.55 23.55 39.68
CA LEU A 486 -10.56 23.30 41.12
C LEU A 486 -9.92 24.44 41.92
N ILE A 487 -8.83 25.03 41.41
CA ILE A 487 -8.19 26.20 42.02
C ILE A 487 -9.16 27.39 42.08
N LEU A 488 -9.92 27.66 41.00
CA LEU A 488 -10.92 28.72 40.99
C LEU A 488 -12.05 28.48 42.01
N VAL A 489 -12.54 27.25 42.12
CA VAL A 489 -13.55 26.88 43.11
C VAL A 489 -13.01 27.08 44.53
N ALA A 490 -11.78 26.64 44.81
CA ALA A 490 -11.15 26.83 46.11
C ALA A 490 -10.97 28.33 46.45
N VAL A 491 -10.48 29.13 45.51
CA VAL A 491 -10.33 30.59 45.67
C VAL A 491 -11.68 31.27 45.92
N ALA A 492 -12.73 30.88 45.20
CA ALA A 492 -14.08 31.41 45.40
C ALA A 492 -14.66 31.03 46.77
N ILE A 493 -14.51 29.77 47.19
CA ILE A 493 -14.95 29.30 48.51
C ILE A 493 -14.20 30.06 49.61
N ILE A 494 -12.87 30.11 49.55
CA ILE A 494 -12.03 30.81 50.54
C ILE A 494 -12.38 32.31 50.57
N GLY A 495 -12.55 32.94 49.41
CA GLY A 495 -12.97 34.33 49.30
C GLY A 495 -14.35 34.59 49.94
N LEU A 496 -15.33 33.73 49.67
CA LEU A 496 -16.68 33.81 50.27
C LEU A 496 -16.64 33.60 51.79
N PHE A 497 -15.83 32.66 52.28
CA PHE A 497 -15.65 32.43 53.71
C PHE A 497 -15.00 33.64 54.41
N ILE A 498 -13.98 34.24 53.82
CA ILE A 498 -13.32 35.45 54.35
C ILE A 498 -14.26 36.65 54.33
N PHE A 499 -15.10 36.79 53.28
CA PHE A 499 -16.06 37.88 53.15
C PHE A 499 -17.23 37.77 54.13
N HIS A 500 -17.79 36.56 54.34
CA HIS A 500 -18.95 36.36 55.21
C HIS A 500 -18.61 36.16 56.69
N LYS A 501 -17.43 35.64 57.04
CA LYS A 501 -17.03 35.37 58.43
C LYS A 501 -15.56 35.74 58.72
N PRO A 502 -15.17 37.03 58.64
CA PRO A 502 -13.78 37.46 58.85
C PRO A 502 -13.25 37.16 60.27
N SER A 503 -14.12 37.06 61.28
CA SER A 503 -13.75 36.81 62.68
C SER A 503 -13.34 35.37 62.99
N TYR A 504 -13.67 34.40 62.13
CA TYR A 504 -13.30 32.99 62.32
C TYR A 504 -11.89 32.67 61.82
N PHE A 505 -11.40 33.40 60.82
CA PHE A 505 -10.09 33.16 60.21
C PHE A 505 -8.92 33.61 61.12
N TRP A 506 -9.20 34.54 62.03
CA TRP A 506 -8.21 35.15 62.93
C TRP A 506 -8.37 34.73 64.39
N LYS A 507 -9.13 33.65 64.65
CA LYS A 507 -9.47 33.24 66.01
C LYS A 507 -8.31 32.56 66.75
N ASP A 508 -7.30 32.07 66.02
CA ASP A 508 -6.16 31.32 66.57
C ASP A 508 -4.77 31.89 66.13
N MET A 509 -4.70 33.16 65.70
CA MET A 509 -3.44 33.81 65.27
C MET A 509 -2.93 34.86 66.29
N VAL A 510 -2.99 34.55 67.59
CA VAL A 510 -2.32 35.30 68.67
C VAL A 510 -1.24 34.43 69.29
#